data_AF-A0A5J9TDF5-F1
#
_entry.id   AF-A0A5J9TDF5-F1
#
_cell.length_a   1.000
_cell.length_b   1.000
_cell.length_c   1.000
_cell.angle_alpha   90.00
_cell.angle_beta   90.00
_cell.angle_gamma   90.00
#
_symmetry.space_group_name_H-M   'P 1'
#
loop_
_entity.id
_entity.type
_entity.pdbx_description
1 polymer ?
#
loop_
_entity_poly.entity_id
_entity_poly.type
_entity_poly.pdbx_seq_one_letter_code
_entity_poly.pdbx_strand_id
1 'polypeptide(L)'
;MESIDAARIIGYFKGKSILITGSTGFLGKILVEKILRVQPDVNKIYLIVRGTDTLSAKQRVDQEVIGTELFNLLRERNGKRFQEFVGEKVDALAGDIISENLGLEDPMVEELAKDIDIIVNIAATTNFYERYDVSLDVNVMGVKHLCQFAKQCAKLKMFMQVSTAYVSGDRAGLIRETPIKPGQSLREGTYLDIDAELRLVREAKKVLLFNAGDDAKKTERKAMKELGIQRARHFGWSNTYVFTKAMGEMLLGQLRGDMPVVIMRPSIITSVEADPLPGWMQGTRTIDTLIIGYAKQNLSCFLGDLDMVVDVIPGDMVVNAMMAAMVAHSEEKGAQAVYHATSSLGNPATYAMLYEAGRRHFYQNPRVGKNGEVIPTKEMYFFTTIARFRLFMFLTYKLPMEILHLVNLLLCGRFSDLYNDMNRKYKYVMHLVDVYGPFAFFQGCYDDMNLERLRSKMTMKTPEDQMFNFDPRTINWEEYFYRIHIPGVLKYLCK
;
A
#
# COMPACT_ATOMS: atom_id res chain seq x y z
N MET A 1 -18.98 26.14 -10.63
CA MET A 1 -17.72 25.68 -10.00
C MET A 1 -16.62 25.84 -11.03
N GLU A 2 -15.53 26.50 -10.66
CA GLU A 2 -14.38 26.73 -11.54
C GLU A 2 -13.67 25.41 -11.87
N SER A 3 -13.23 25.25 -13.12
CA SER A 3 -12.42 24.12 -13.58
C SER A 3 -11.10 24.01 -12.82
N ILE A 4 -10.55 22.80 -12.75
CA ILE A 4 -9.24 22.50 -12.17
C ILE A 4 -8.29 22.16 -13.33
N ASP A 5 -7.47 23.11 -13.75
CA ASP A 5 -6.41 22.89 -14.73
C ASP A 5 -5.06 22.65 -14.03
N ALA A 6 -4.03 22.32 -14.82
CA ALA A 6 -2.68 22.13 -14.30
C ALA A 6 -2.17 23.37 -13.54
N ALA A 7 -2.43 24.58 -14.05
CA ALA A 7 -1.96 25.82 -13.43
C ALA A 7 -2.53 26.01 -12.02
N ARG A 8 -3.80 25.67 -11.81
CA ARG A 8 -4.45 25.72 -10.50
C ARG A 8 -3.88 24.67 -9.54
N ILE A 9 -3.64 23.45 -10.00
CA ILE A 9 -3.02 22.40 -9.17
C ILE A 9 -1.60 22.82 -8.76
N ILE A 10 -0.79 23.25 -9.72
CA ILE A 10 0.59 23.71 -9.48
C ILE A 10 0.58 24.93 -8.55
N GLY A 11 -0.25 25.93 -8.86
CA GLY A 11 -0.37 27.16 -8.08
C GLY A 11 -0.80 26.94 -6.64
N TYR A 12 -1.61 25.91 -6.37
CA TYR A 12 -2.06 25.57 -5.03
C TYR A 12 -0.89 25.28 -4.07
N PHE A 13 0.17 24.61 -4.52
CA PHE A 13 1.32 24.27 -3.67
C PHE A 13 2.32 25.42 -3.49
N LYS A 14 2.15 26.54 -4.20
CA LYS A 14 3.06 27.70 -4.12
C LYS A 14 3.03 28.30 -2.72
N GLY A 15 4.21 28.46 -2.12
CA GLY A 15 4.36 29.04 -0.79
C GLY A 15 3.74 28.24 0.35
N LYS A 16 3.32 26.98 0.10
CA LYS A 16 2.73 26.11 1.13
C LYS A 16 3.76 25.26 1.82
N SER A 17 3.50 24.97 3.09
CA SER A 17 4.26 23.99 3.87
C SER A 17 3.49 22.69 4.04
N ILE A 18 4.15 21.57 3.75
CA ILE A 18 3.51 20.26 3.62
C ILE A 18 4.20 19.25 4.53
N LEU A 19 3.46 18.60 5.41
CA LEU A 19 3.94 17.47 6.19
C LEU A 19 3.56 16.15 5.52
N ILE A 20 4.54 15.32 5.18
CA ILE A 20 4.32 14.02 4.55
C ILE A 20 4.90 12.92 5.42
N THR A 21 4.05 11.96 5.80
CA THR A 21 4.49 10.72 6.45
C THR A 21 4.57 9.60 5.42
N GLY A 22 5.42 8.59 5.67
CA GLY A 22 5.57 7.47 4.73
C GLY A 22 6.26 7.86 3.41
N SER A 23 7.05 8.94 3.44
CA SER A 23 7.81 9.47 2.30
C SER A 23 8.89 8.51 1.79
N THR A 24 9.36 7.60 2.63
CA THR A 24 10.25 6.50 2.22
C THR A 24 9.51 5.36 1.50
N GLY A 25 8.17 5.37 1.49
CA GLY A 25 7.36 4.44 0.72
C GLY A 25 7.21 4.84 -0.75
N PHE A 26 6.76 3.90 -1.58
CA PHE A 26 6.60 4.09 -3.03
C PHE A 26 5.75 5.31 -3.40
N LEU A 27 4.51 5.39 -2.89
CA LEU A 27 3.59 6.49 -3.22
C LEU A 27 4.08 7.84 -2.69
N GLY A 28 4.67 7.86 -1.49
CA GLY A 28 5.21 9.07 -0.89
C GLY A 28 6.35 9.68 -1.70
N LYS A 29 7.21 8.86 -2.29
CA LYS A 29 8.28 9.32 -3.20
C LYS A 29 7.73 9.99 -4.45
N ILE A 30 6.74 9.38 -5.09
CA ILE A 30 6.10 9.94 -6.30
C ILE A 30 5.48 11.29 -5.96
N LEU A 31 4.79 11.40 -4.82
CA LEU A 31 4.19 12.66 -4.39
C LEU A 31 5.25 13.75 -4.13
N VAL A 32 6.32 13.43 -3.38
CA VAL A 32 7.41 14.38 -3.08
C VAL A 32 8.10 14.83 -4.36
N GLU A 33 8.46 13.88 -5.24
CA GLU A 33 9.08 14.20 -6.53
C GLU A 33 8.17 15.11 -7.36
N LYS A 34 6.89 14.74 -7.49
CA LYS A 34 5.96 15.48 -8.33
C LYS A 34 5.77 16.91 -7.84
N ILE A 35 5.56 17.12 -6.53
CA ILE A 35 5.41 18.47 -5.96
C ILE A 35 6.65 19.31 -6.25
N LEU A 36 7.86 18.80 -5.97
CA LEU A 36 9.11 19.54 -6.20
C LEU A 36 9.33 19.85 -7.68
N ARG A 37 8.95 18.95 -8.59
CA ARG A 37 9.13 19.12 -10.04
C ARG A 37 8.17 20.12 -10.63
N VAL A 38 6.90 20.09 -10.23
CA VAL A 38 5.87 20.93 -10.83
C VAL A 38 5.74 22.29 -10.13
N GLN A 39 6.11 22.39 -8.84
CA GLN A 39 6.03 23.62 -8.06
C GLN A 39 7.33 23.89 -7.27
N PRO A 40 8.36 24.50 -7.89
CA PRO A 40 9.62 24.81 -7.22
C PRO A 40 9.49 25.90 -6.14
N ASP A 41 8.42 26.70 -6.16
CA ASP A 41 8.15 27.74 -5.15
C ASP A 41 7.34 27.22 -3.95
N VAL A 42 7.23 25.89 -3.75
CA VAL A 42 6.75 25.33 -2.48
C VAL A 42 7.61 25.89 -1.33
N ASN A 43 7.01 26.18 -0.17
CA ASN A 43 7.77 26.76 0.95
C ASN A 43 8.68 25.70 1.56
N LYS A 44 8.07 24.66 2.14
CA LYS A 44 8.80 23.55 2.74
C LYS A 44 8.01 22.24 2.66
N ILE A 45 8.71 21.12 2.45
CA ILE A 45 8.18 19.77 2.55
C ILE A 45 8.88 19.08 3.71
N TYR A 46 8.15 18.89 4.80
CA TYR A 46 8.59 18.20 5.99
C TYR A 46 8.35 16.70 5.86
N LEU A 47 9.40 15.91 5.95
CA LEU A 47 9.35 14.46 5.81
C LEU A 47 9.62 13.79 7.16
N ILE A 48 8.57 13.24 7.78
CA ILE A 48 8.75 12.46 9.02
C ILE A 48 9.26 11.08 8.66
N VAL A 49 10.47 10.78 9.13
CA VAL A 49 11.11 9.49 8.96
C VAL A 49 11.65 9.00 10.30
N ARG A 50 11.55 7.68 10.52
CA ARG A 50 12.11 7.06 11.71
C ARG A 50 13.64 7.11 11.65
N GLY A 51 14.26 7.69 12.67
CA GLY A 51 15.70 7.83 12.87
C GLY A 51 15.99 8.14 14.34
N THR A 52 17.22 7.92 14.78
CA THR A 52 17.63 8.19 16.18
C THR A 52 17.83 9.67 16.47
N ASP A 53 18.11 10.46 15.43
CA ASP A 53 18.43 11.88 15.49
C ASP A 53 18.22 12.50 14.09
N THR A 54 18.29 13.84 14.04
CA THR A 54 18.11 14.64 12.82
C THR A 54 19.10 14.25 11.71
N LEU A 55 20.34 13.90 12.05
CA LEU A 55 21.35 13.53 11.06
C LEU A 55 20.98 12.20 10.37
N SER A 56 20.56 11.22 11.16
CA SER A 56 20.11 9.91 10.70
C SER A 56 18.84 10.02 9.86
N ALA A 57 17.90 10.88 10.25
CA ALA A 57 16.71 11.18 9.46
C ALA A 57 17.07 11.81 8.10
N LYS A 58 17.97 12.79 8.08
CA LYS A 58 18.47 13.43 6.86
C LYS A 58 19.16 12.43 5.94
N GLN A 59 20.11 11.66 6.45
CA GLN A 59 20.79 10.61 5.68
C GLN A 59 19.81 9.62 5.07
N ARG A 60 18.79 9.23 5.83
CA ARG A 60 17.76 8.32 5.35
C ARG A 60 16.92 8.94 4.23
N VAL A 61 16.51 10.20 4.34
CA VAL A 61 15.82 10.91 3.25
C VAL A 61 16.73 11.02 2.02
N ASP A 62 17.99 11.40 2.20
CA ASP A 62 18.94 11.55 1.10
C ASP A 62 19.14 10.22 0.35
N GLN A 63 19.32 9.12 1.06
CA GLN A 63 19.57 7.80 0.44
C GLN A 63 18.30 7.13 -0.06
N GLU A 64 17.27 7.06 0.79
CA GLU A 64 16.07 6.29 0.48
C GLU A 64 15.12 7.06 -0.41
N VAL A 65 15.10 8.40 -0.43
CA VAL A 65 14.13 9.23 -1.18
C VAL A 65 14.82 9.96 -2.33
N ILE A 66 15.64 10.96 -2.02
CA ILE A 66 16.22 11.91 -3.00
C ILE A 66 17.26 11.23 -3.91
N GLY A 67 17.95 10.21 -3.39
CA GLY A 67 18.96 9.43 -4.11
C GLY A 67 18.38 8.44 -5.11
N THR A 68 17.07 8.26 -5.18
CA THR A 68 16.45 7.31 -6.11
C THR A 68 16.45 7.82 -7.55
N GLU A 69 16.36 6.89 -8.51
CA GLU A 69 16.26 7.18 -9.96
C GLU A 69 15.05 8.05 -10.29
N LEU A 70 14.00 8.01 -9.47
CA LEU A 70 12.79 8.81 -9.61
C LEU A 70 13.11 10.32 -9.66
N PHE A 71 14.11 10.77 -8.91
CA PHE A 71 14.51 12.18 -8.83
C PHE A 71 15.51 12.59 -9.93
N ASN A 72 15.81 11.73 -10.90
CA ASN A 72 16.78 12.04 -11.97
C ASN A 72 16.35 13.25 -12.81
N LEU A 73 15.07 13.36 -13.20
CA LEU A 73 14.58 14.52 -13.95
C LEU A 73 14.78 15.83 -13.19
N LEU A 74 14.49 15.84 -11.88
CA LEU A 74 14.76 16.99 -11.01
C LEU A 74 16.25 17.31 -10.94
N ARG A 75 17.10 16.29 -10.87
CA ARG A 75 18.56 16.44 -10.82
C ARG A 75 19.11 17.01 -12.12
N GLU A 76 18.62 16.53 -13.26
CA GLU A 76 18.98 17.05 -14.59
C GLU A 76 18.54 18.50 -14.75
N ARG A 77 17.30 18.83 -14.35
CA ARG A 77 16.76 20.20 -14.45
C ARG A 77 17.49 21.22 -13.58
N ASN A 78 17.91 20.85 -12.37
CA ASN A 78 18.58 21.76 -11.43
C ASN A 78 20.11 21.71 -11.54
N GLY A 79 20.67 20.72 -12.23
CA GLY A 79 22.11 20.54 -12.41
C GLY A 79 22.88 20.58 -11.09
N LYS A 80 23.93 21.42 -11.03
CA LYS A 80 24.78 21.59 -9.84
C LYS A 80 24.03 22.13 -8.62
N ARG A 81 22.89 22.79 -8.82
CA ARG A 81 22.07 23.37 -7.74
C ARG A 81 21.06 22.38 -7.15
N PHE A 82 20.99 21.14 -7.65
CA PHE A 82 20.01 20.17 -7.17
C PHE A 82 20.05 19.96 -5.64
N GLN A 83 21.24 19.82 -5.06
CA GLN A 83 21.38 19.61 -3.61
C GLN A 83 20.99 20.85 -2.80
N GLU A 84 21.31 22.05 -3.30
CA GLU A 84 20.89 23.32 -2.72
C GLU A 84 19.37 23.45 -2.76
N PHE A 85 18.76 23.24 -3.94
CA PHE A 85 17.31 23.27 -4.13
C PHE A 85 16.58 22.28 -3.20
N VAL A 86 17.03 21.03 -3.14
CA VAL A 86 16.41 20.04 -2.24
C VAL A 86 16.61 20.45 -0.77
N GLY A 87 17.80 20.93 -0.39
CA GLY A 87 18.08 21.36 0.99
C GLY A 87 17.29 22.60 1.42
N GLU A 88 16.93 23.48 0.48
CA GLU A 88 16.03 24.61 0.75
C GLU A 88 14.59 24.14 0.97
N LYS A 89 14.14 23.13 0.21
CA LYS A 89 12.73 22.75 0.12
C LYS A 89 12.33 21.56 0.98
N VAL A 90 13.25 20.69 1.37
CA VAL A 90 12.96 19.43 2.05
C VAL A 90 13.67 19.38 3.40
N ASP A 91 12.88 19.26 4.48
CA ASP A 91 13.39 19.08 5.83
C ASP A 91 13.04 17.68 6.34
N ALA A 92 14.06 16.90 6.70
CA ALA A 92 13.89 15.58 7.29
C ALA A 92 13.70 15.69 8.80
N LEU A 93 12.58 15.17 9.32
CA LEU A 93 12.25 15.18 10.73
C LEU A 93 12.41 13.77 11.31
N ALA A 94 13.25 13.64 12.34
CA ALA A 94 13.44 12.39 13.08
C ALA A 94 12.24 12.17 14.00
N GLY A 95 11.28 11.37 13.55
CA GLY A 95 10.03 11.15 14.27
C GLY A 95 9.35 9.84 13.91
N ASP A 96 8.36 9.47 14.71
CA ASP A 96 7.52 8.30 14.48
C ASP A 96 6.06 8.63 14.80
N ILE A 97 5.16 8.29 13.88
CA ILE A 97 3.73 8.57 14.01
C ILE A 97 3.11 7.81 15.18
N ILE A 98 3.73 6.72 15.63
CA ILE A 98 3.25 5.95 16.80
C ILE A 98 3.41 6.71 18.12
N SER A 99 4.18 7.79 18.13
CA SER A 99 4.43 8.61 19.31
C SER A 99 3.52 9.83 19.34
N GLU A 100 3.13 10.27 20.53
CA GLU A 100 2.50 11.58 20.71
C GLU A 100 3.40 12.68 20.15
N ASN A 101 2.80 13.74 19.61
CA ASN A 101 3.51 14.82 18.91
C ASN A 101 4.53 14.30 17.86
N LEU A 102 4.27 13.11 17.29
CA LEU A 102 5.08 12.47 16.26
C LEU A 102 6.52 12.14 16.70
N GLY A 103 6.75 12.11 18.02
CA GLY A 103 8.08 11.90 18.62
C GLY A 103 9.01 13.10 18.51
N LEU A 104 8.46 14.28 18.20
CA LEU A 104 9.17 15.55 18.08
C LEU A 104 9.18 16.28 19.42
N GLU A 105 10.20 17.12 19.64
CA GLU A 105 10.29 17.95 20.85
C GLU A 105 9.29 19.12 20.84
N ASP A 106 8.79 19.47 22.03
CA ASP A 106 8.02 20.68 22.39
C ASP A 106 8.14 21.85 21.39
N PRO A 107 9.32 22.51 21.37
CA PRO A 107 9.53 23.71 20.57
C PRO A 107 9.36 23.49 19.07
N MET A 108 9.79 22.33 18.56
CA MET A 108 9.69 21.99 17.13
C MET A 108 8.24 21.71 16.73
N VAL A 109 7.46 21.08 17.60
CA VAL A 109 6.03 20.84 17.38
C VAL A 109 5.28 22.16 17.26
N GLU A 110 5.55 23.11 18.16
CA GLU A 110 4.93 24.44 18.14
C GLU A 110 5.30 25.25 16.89
N GLU A 111 6.56 25.16 16.44
CA GLU A 111 7.02 25.83 15.22
C GLU A 111 6.35 25.24 13.98
N LEU A 112 6.37 23.90 13.83
CA LEU A 112 5.73 23.21 12.72
C LEU A 112 4.23 23.50 12.68
N ALA A 113 3.54 23.47 13.82
CA ALA A 113 2.10 23.73 13.88
C ALA A 113 1.72 25.14 13.38
N LYS A 114 2.62 26.12 13.47
CA LYS A 114 2.39 27.49 12.94
C LYS A 114 2.58 27.59 11.43
N ASP A 115 3.29 26.63 10.83
CA ASP A 115 3.72 26.69 9.43
C ASP A 115 2.93 25.76 8.50
N ILE A 116 2.52 24.57 8.97
CA ILE A 116 1.89 23.55 8.12
C ILE A 116 0.54 23.99 7.52
N ASP A 117 0.45 23.96 6.18
CA ASP A 117 -0.79 24.11 5.41
C ASP A 117 -1.48 22.76 5.12
N ILE A 118 -0.70 21.71 4.89
CA ILE A 118 -1.19 20.42 4.38
C ILE A 118 -0.52 19.27 5.13
N ILE A 119 -1.31 18.29 5.57
CA ILE A 119 -0.81 17.03 6.10
C ILE A 119 -1.23 15.90 5.18
N VAL A 120 -0.27 15.06 4.76
CA VAL A 120 -0.51 13.86 3.94
C VAL A 120 0.00 12.64 4.69
N ASN A 121 -0.92 11.84 5.21
CA ASN A 121 -0.60 10.59 5.89
C ASN A 121 -0.61 9.41 4.91
N ILE A 122 0.59 8.97 4.50
CA ILE A 122 0.79 7.76 3.68
C ILE A 122 1.39 6.62 4.52
N ALA A 123 1.97 6.94 5.68
CA ALA A 123 2.55 5.95 6.56
C ALA A 123 1.52 4.89 6.98
N ALA A 124 1.88 3.62 6.76
CA ALA A 124 1.09 2.47 7.13
C ALA A 124 1.98 1.24 7.24
N THR A 125 1.53 0.29 8.04
CA THR A 125 2.03 -1.09 7.93
C THR A 125 1.12 -1.84 6.96
N THR A 126 1.63 -2.21 5.78
CA THR A 126 0.87 -2.83 4.68
C THR A 126 0.98 -4.35 4.62
N ASN A 127 1.70 -4.96 5.57
CA ASN A 127 1.90 -6.40 5.64
C ASN A 127 0.65 -7.10 6.19
N PHE A 128 0.05 -7.98 5.39
CA PHE A 128 -1.19 -8.70 5.74
C PHE A 128 -1.03 -9.63 6.94
N TYR A 129 0.22 -10.05 7.24
CA TYR A 129 0.56 -10.91 8.37
C TYR A 129 1.55 -10.25 9.33
N GLU A 130 1.35 -8.98 9.63
CA GLU A 130 2.07 -8.29 10.70
C GLU A 130 1.48 -8.60 12.09
N ARG A 131 2.28 -8.40 13.13
CA ARG A 131 1.81 -8.41 14.51
C ARG A 131 0.67 -7.39 14.69
N TYR A 132 -0.36 -7.78 15.43
CA TYR A 132 -1.55 -6.96 15.59
C TYR A 132 -1.28 -5.66 16.34
N ASP A 133 -0.44 -5.71 17.37
CA ASP A 133 0.00 -4.54 18.13
C ASP A 133 0.67 -3.48 17.26
N VAL A 134 1.65 -3.90 16.45
CA VAL A 134 2.35 -3.00 15.52
C VAL A 134 1.38 -2.40 14.50
N SER A 135 0.42 -3.19 14.03
CA SER A 135 -0.58 -2.74 13.06
C SER A 135 -1.54 -1.70 13.67
N LEU A 136 -1.97 -1.90 14.92
CA LEU A 136 -2.77 -0.92 15.67
C LEU A 136 -1.99 0.36 15.95
N ASP A 137 -0.74 0.24 16.43
CA ASP A 137 0.10 1.39 16.76
C ASP A 137 0.29 2.30 15.53
N VAL A 138 0.56 1.72 14.36
CA VAL A 138 0.81 2.49 13.13
C VAL A 138 -0.49 2.96 12.45
N ASN A 139 -1.41 2.03 12.15
CA ASN A 139 -2.56 2.33 11.28
C ASN A 139 -3.74 2.95 12.04
N VAL A 140 -3.77 2.85 13.37
CA VAL A 140 -4.85 3.38 14.22
C VAL A 140 -4.34 4.50 15.12
N MET A 141 -3.39 4.20 16.01
CA MET A 141 -2.86 5.20 16.94
C MET A 141 -2.05 6.28 16.22
N GLY A 142 -1.29 5.92 15.18
CA GLY A 142 -0.57 6.91 14.38
C GLY A 142 -1.50 7.90 13.67
N VAL A 143 -2.69 7.44 13.24
CA VAL A 143 -3.73 8.34 12.69
C VAL A 143 -4.27 9.26 13.77
N LYS A 144 -4.48 8.75 15.00
CA LYS A 144 -4.88 9.56 16.15
C LYS A 144 -3.86 10.65 16.47
N HIS A 145 -2.57 10.30 16.59
CA HIS A 145 -1.53 11.28 16.92
C HIS A 145 -1.37 12.34 15.82
N LEU A 146 -1.42 11.94 14.55
CA LEU A 146 -1.42 12.89 13.44
C LEU A 146 -2.65 13.79 13.46
N CYS A 147 -3.84 13.26 13.74
CA CYS A 147 -5.04 14.07 13.88
C CYS A 147 -4.95 15.06 15.05
N GLN A 148 -4.33 14.66 16.17
CA GLN A 148 -4.10 15.54 17.32
C GLN A 148 -3.10 16.65 16.99
N PHE A 149 -1.99 16.34 16.32
CA PHE A 149 -1.05 17.35 15.82
C PHE A 149 -1.73 18.29 14.81
N ALA A 150 -2.51 17.75 13.88
CA ALA A 150 -3.23 18.53 12.87
C ALA A 150 -4.17 19.57 13.49
N LYS A 151 -4.81 19.26 14.63
CA LYS A 151 -5.66 20.21 15.36
C LYS A 151 -4.89 21.38 15.98
N GLN A 152 -3.58 21.22 16.21
CA GLN A 152 -2.71 22.31 16.67
C GLN A 152 -2.34 23.25 15.51
N CYS A 153 -2.52 22.81 14.25
CA CYS A 153 -2.12 23.55 13.06
C CYS A 153 -3.17 24.59 12.66
N ALA A 154 -2.99 25.84 13.10
CA ALA A 154 -3.98 26.91 12.89
C ALA A 154 -4.22 27.29 11.41
N LYS A 155 -3.23 27.04 10.54
CA LYS A 155 -3.30 27.35 9.09
C LYS A 155 -3.75 26.15 8.25
N LEU A 156 -3.94 24.98 8.85
CA LEU A 156 -4.18 23.74 8.13
C LEU A 156 -5.39 23.88 7.20
N LYS A 157 -5.14 23.67 5.92
CA LYS A 157 -6.15 23.68 4.86
C LYS A 157 -6.77 22.31 4.65
N MET A 158 -5.97 21.26 4.80
CA MET A 158 -6.41 19.91 4.46
C MET A 158 -5.56 18.82 5.12
N PHE A 159 -6.24 17.77 5.59
CA PHE A 159 -5.63 16.52 6.03
C PHE A 159 -6.00 15.39 5.06
N MET A 160 -5.00 14.80 4.41
CA MET A 160 -5.19 13.65 3.52
C MET A 160 -4.76 12.36 4.21
N GLN A 161 -5.68 11.40 4.30
CA GLN A 161 -5.39 10.04 4.73
C GLN A 161 -5.36 9.12 3.52
N VAL A 162 -4.23 8.50 3.22
CA VAL A 162 -4.19 7.38 2.28
C VAL A 162 -4.62 6.12 3.01
N SER A 163 -5.69 5.48 2.54
CA SER A 163 -6.23 4.23 3.04
C SER A 163 -6.09 3.14 1.97
N THR A 164 -7.09 2.27 1.80
CA THR A 164 -7.13 1.26 0.73
C THR A 164 -8.58 0.95 0.38
N ALA A 165 -8.86 0.65 -0.89
CA ALA A 165 -10.21 0.25 -1.33
C ALA A 165 -10.69 -1.01 -0.57
N TYR A 166 -9.77 -1.90 -0.25
CA TYR A 166 -10.01 -3.19 0.43
C TYR A 166 -10.46 -3.08 1.90
N VAL A 167 -10.64 -1.87 2.46
CA VAL A 167 -11.34 -1.70 3.76
C VAL A 167 -12.78 -2.20 3.72
N SER A 168 -13.33 -2.47 2.53
CA SER A 168 -14.61 -3.16 2.31
C SER A 168 -14.60 -4.66 2.66
N GLY A 169 -13.43 -5.25 2.95
CA GLY A 169 -13.29 -6.69 3.15
C GLY A 169 -13.71 -7.48 1.92
N ASP A 170 -14.40 -8.61 2.11
CA ASP A 170 -14.75 -9.55 1.05
C ASP A 170 -16.15 -9.29 0.46
N ARG A 171 -16.65 -8.05 0.57
CA ARG A 171 -17.96 -7.66 0.05
C ARG A 171 -18.00 -7.80 -1.47
N ALA A 172 -19.00 -8.52 -1.98
CA ALA A 172 -19.24 -8.64 -3.42
C ALA A 172 -20.13 -7.49 -3.97
N GLY A 173 -20.10 -7.31 -5.29
CA GLY A 173 -20.91 -6.31 -5.99
C GLY A 173 -20.34 -4.90 -5.90
N LEU A 174 -21.17 -3.89 -6.14
CA LEU A 174 -20.75 -2.48 -6.21
C LEU A 174 -20.50 -1.89 -4.81
N ILE A 175 -19.31 -1.35 -4.59
CA ILE A 175 -18.83 -0.80 -3.31
C ILE A 175 -18.66 0.71 -3.42
N ARG A 176 -19.48 1.46 -2.67
CA ARG A 176 -19.54 2.92 -2.72
C ARG A 176 -18.44 3.63 -1.93
N GLU A 177 -18.08 4.82 -2.36
CA GLU A 177 -17.17 5.76 -1.67
C GLU A 177 -17.84 6.41 -0.45
N THR A 178 -18.17 5.60 0.54
CA THR A 178 -18.78 6.07 1.80
C THR A 178 -17.78 6.04 2.96
N PRO A 179 -17.83 7.04 3.87
CA PRO A 179 -17.11 6.97 5.13
C PRO A 179 -17.49 5.74 5.94
N ILE A 180 -16.53 5.17 6.67
CA ILE A 180 -16.80 4.07 7.60
C ILE A 180 -17.28 4.65 8.92
N LYS A 181 -18.43 4.20 9.40
CA LYS A 181 -19.04 4.75 10.61
C LYS A 181 -18.35 4.21 11.87
N PRO A 182 -18.31 5.00 12.95
CA PRO A 182 -17.96 4.52 14.29
C PRO A 182 -18.69 3.21 14.64
N GLY A 183 -17.95 2.22 15.16
CA GLY A 183 -18.54 0.96 15.59
C GLY A 183 -18.94 0.00 14.46
N GLN A 184 -18.83 0.42 13.20
CA GLN A 184 -19.22 -0.41 12.07
C GLN A 184 -18.31 -1.63 11.96
N SER A 185 -18.92 -2.79 11.71
CA SER A 185 -18.25 -4.04 11.36
C SER A 185 -18.77 -4.52 10.00
N LEU A 186 -18.04 -5.45 9.36
CA LEU A 186 -18.52 -6.12 8.15
C LEU A 186 -19.34 -7.36 8.46
N ARG A 187 -19.18 -7.93 9.66
CA ARG A 187 -19.97 -9.06 10.13
C ARG A 187 -21.22 -8.58 10.85
N GLU A 188 -22.38 -8.98 10.33
CA GLU A 188 -23.68 -8.69 10.95
C GLU A 188 -23.74 -9.11 12.43
N GLY A 189 -24.37 -8.27 13.25
CA GLY A 189 -24.52 -8.50 14.68
C GLY A 189 -23.28 -8.20 15.53
N THR A 190 -22.20 -7.66 14.95
CA THR A 190 -21.00 -7.26 15.71
C THR A 190 -20.82 -5.75 15.74
N TYR A 191 -20.25 -5.23 16.83
CA TYR A 191 -19.92 -3.81 17.02
C TYR A 191 -18.43 -3.67 17.33
N LEU A 192 -17.72 -2.86 16.56
CA LEU A 192 -16.28 -2.69 16.69
C LEU A 192 -15.93 -1.54 17.65
N ASP A 193 -15.59 -1.88 18.89
CA ASP A 193 -15.01 -0.94 19.85
C ASP A 193 -13.47 -0.93 19.71
N ILE A 194 -12.94 0.14 19.10
CA ILE A 194 -11.49 0.32 18.89
C ILE A 194 -10.74 0.36 20.23
N ASP A 195 -11.30 1.00 21.26
CA ASP A 195 -10.65 1.08 22.58
C ASP A 195 -10.61 -0.29 23.26
N ALA A 196 -11.63 -1.13 23.04
CA ALA A 196 -11.62 -2.52 23.50
C ALA A 196 -10.52 -3.34 22.81
N GLU A 197 -10.32 -3.19 21.50
CA GLU A 197 -9.24 -3.89 20.79
C GLU A 197 -7.85 -3.44 21.28
N LEU A 198 -7.66 -2.14 21.56
CA LEU A 198 -6.42 -1.62 22.15
C LEU A 198 -6.17 -2.19 23.54
N ARG A 199 -7.22 -2.30 24.39
CA ARG A 199 -7.11 -2.95 25.70
C ARG A 199 -6.77 -4.44 25.59
N LEU A 200 -7.45 -5.16 24.71
CA LEU A 200 -7.23 -6.59 24.43
C LEU A 200 -5.75 -6.87 24.11
N VAL A 201 -5.16 -6.08 23.21
CA VAL A 201 -3.76 -6.26 22.82
C VAL A 201 -2.79 -5.96 23.97
N ARG A 202 -3.05 -4.92 24.77
CA ARG A 202 -2.23 -4.60 25.96
C ARG A 202 -2.28 -5.72 26.99
N GLU A 203 -3.45 -6.28 27.25
CA GLU A 203 -3.63 -7.40 28.17
C GLU A 203 -2.97 -8.68 27.66
N ALA A 204 -3.18 -9.03 26.39
CA ALA A 204 -2.55 -10.18 25.75
C ALA A 204 -1.01 -10.09 25.80
N LYS A 205 -0.44 -8.90 25.57
CA LYS A 205 1.00 -8.67 25.74
C LYS A 205 1.48 -8.93 27.17
N LYS A 206 0.77 -8.42 28.18
CA LYS A 206 1.12 -8.62 29.60
C LYS A 206 1.13 -10.11 29.97
N VAL A 207 0.12 -10.87 29.52
CA VAL A 207 0.05 -12.32 29.76
C VAL A 207 1.21 -13.07 29.09
N LEU A 208 1.55 -12.70 27.85
CA LEU A 208 2.67 -13.33 27.12
C LEU A 208 4.03 -13.02 27.75
N LEU A 209 4.22 -11.81 28.28
CA LEU A 209 5.43 -11.42 29.02
C LEU A 209 5.56 -12.19 30.34
N PHE A 210 4.45 -12.47 31.03
CA PHE A 210 4.47 -13.22 32.29
C PHE A 210 4.80 -14.71 32.08
N ASN A 211 4.39 -15.29 30.95
CA ASN A 211 4.60 -16.70 30.62
C ASN A 211 5.88 -16.96 29.78
N ALA A 212 6.78 -15.97 29.74
CA ALA A 212 7.96 -15.95 28.87
C ALA A 212 9.09 -16.88 29.37
N GLY A 213 9.32 -18.01 28.68
CA GLY A 213 10.59 -18.76 28.74
C GLY A 213 11.63 -18.25 27.73
N ASP A 214 12.70 -19.01 27.48
CA ASP A 214 13.82 -18.58 26.60
C ASP A 214 13.40 -18.21 25.15
N ASP A 215 12.26 -18.69 24.63
CA ASP A 215 11.73 -18.39 23.29
C ASP A 215 10.55 -17.37 23.29
N ALA A 216 10.49 -16.51 24.32
CA ALA A 216 9.39 -15.58 24.53
C ALA A 216 9.10 -14.63 23.35
N LYS A 217 10.14 -14.01 22.76
CA LYS A 217 9.98 -13.03 21.69
C LYS A 217 9.37 -13.62 20.42
N LYS A 218 9.74 -14.86 20.08
CA LYS A 218 9.19 -15.56 18.91
C LYS A 218 7.77 -16.01 19.15
N THR A 219 7.49 -16.50 20.36
CA THR A 219 6.15 -16.90 20.80
C THR A 219 5.20 -15.70 20.78
N GLU A 220 5.61 -14.58 21.37
CA GLU A 220 4.87 -13.32 21.34
C GLU A 220 4.59 -12.85 19.91
N ARG A 221 5.63 -12.82 19.06
CA ARG A 221 5.50 -12.43 17.65
C ARG A 221 4.47 -13.29 16.92
N LYS A 222 4.47 -14.60 17.13
CA LYS A 222 3.52 -15.51 16.49
C LYS A 222 2.10 -15.30 17.04
N ALA A 223 1.95 -15.24 18.36
CA ALA A 223 0.66 -15.01 19.01
C ALA A 223 0.00 -13.69 18.57
N MET A 224 0.78 -12.60 18.49
CA MET A 224 0.27 -11.29 18.04
C MET A 224 -0.17 -11.30 16.57
N LYS A 225 0.50 -12.07 15.70
CA LYS A 225 0.07 -12.21 14.30
C LYS A 225 -1.22 -13.01 14.18
N GLU A 226 -1.32 -14.11 14.92
CA GLU A 226 -2.51 -14.96 14.94
C GLU A 226 -3.70 -14.22 15.52
N LEU A 227 -3.50 -13.46 16.60
CA LEU A 227 -4.55 -12.62 17.20
C LEU A 227 -5.11 -11.61 16.18
N GLY A 228 -4.25 -10.92 15.43
CA GLY A 228 -4.68 -9.95 14.42
C GLY A 228 -5.57 -10.56 13.34
N ILE A 229 -5.20 -11.73 12.82
CA ILE A 229 -6.03 -12.47 11.86
C ILE A 229 -7.36 -12.89 12.49
N GLN A 230 -7.33 -13.41 13.72
CA GLN A 230 -8.55 -13.84 14.42
C GLN A 230 -9.51 -12.67 14.64
N ARG A 231 -9.00 -11.51 15.07
CA ARG A 231 -9.83 -10.30 15.27
C ARG A 231 -10.36 -9.74 13.96
N ALA A 232 -9.54 -9.65 12.92
CA ALA A 232 -10.00 -9.23 11.59
C ALA A 232 -11.18 -10.10 11.11
N ARG A 233 -11.01 -11.43 11.14
CA ARG A 233 -12.06 -12.39 10.73
C ARG A 233 -13.29 -12.32 11.62
N HIS A 234 -13.10 -12.10 12.93
CA HIS A 234 -14.20 -11.97 13.88
C HIS A 234 -15.17 -10.85 13.47
N PHE A 235 -14.65 -9.71 13.01
CA PHE A 235 -15.45 -8.56 12.57
C PHE A 235 -15.73 -8.51 11.05
N GLY A 236 -15.31 -9.52 10.29
CA GLY A 236 -15.63 -9.69 8.87
C GLY A 236 -14.60 -9.14 7.88
N TRP A 237 -13.40 -8.78 8.33
CA TRP A 237 -12.28 -8.42 7.47
C TRP A 237 -11.37 -9.63 7.19
N SER A 238 -10.76 -9.68 6.01
CA SER A 238 -9.95 -10.82 5.57
C SER A 238 -8.57 -10.89 6.24
N ASN A 239 -7.97 -9.75 6.60
CA ASN A 239 -6.66 -9.70 7.25
C ASN A 239 -6.48 -8.47 8.17
N THR A 240 -5.41 -8.51 8.96
CA THR A 240 -5.06 -7.47 9.95
C THR A 240 -4.83 -6.10 9.32
N TYR A 241 -4.26 -6.04 8.11
CA TYR A 241 -3.98 -4.78 7.43
C TYR A 241 -5.26 -4.02 7.08
N VAL A 242 -6.16 -4.64 6.32
CA VAL A 242 -7.41 -3.98 5.89
C VAL A 242 -8.28 -3.62 7.10
N PHE A 243 -8.26 -4.48 8.13
CA PHE A 243 -8.98 -4.24 9.38
C PHE A 243 -8.46 -3.01 10.13
N THR A 244 -7.14 -2.88 10.27
CA THR A 244 -6.54 -1.73 10.98
C THR A 244 -6.60 -0.44 10.18
N LYS A 245 -6.59 -0.49 8.84
CA LYS A 245 -6.88 0.68 7.99
C LYS A 245 -8.32 1.16 8.15
N ALA A 246 -9.29 0.23 8.21
CA ALA A 246 -10.68 0.57 8.49
C ALA A 246 -10.84 1.23 9.88
N MET A 247 -10.19 0.70 10.91
CA MET A 247 -10.17 1.32 12.26
C MET A 247 -9.55 2.72 12.24
N GLY A 248 -8.45 2.93 11.50
CA GLY A 248 -7.84 4.24 11.33
C GLY A 248 -8.78 5.26 10.69
N GLU A 249 -9.53 4.86 9.66
CA GLU A 249 -10.54 5.73 9.04
C GLU A 249 -11.68 6.09 10.00
N MET A 250 -12.21 5.10 10.74
CA MET A 250 -13.26 5.33 11.73
C MET A 250 -12.80 6.32 12.80
N LEU A 251 -11.59 6.11 13.32
CA LEU A 251 -11.02 6.95 14.36
C LEU A 251 -10.76 8.38 13.86
N LEU A 252 -10.24 8.54 12.63
CA LEU A 252 -10.10 9.85 12.01
C LEU A 252 -11.46 10.55 11.83
N GLY A 253 -12.48 9.81 11.38
CA GLY A 253 -13.84 10.32 11.23
C GLY A 253 -14.44 10.81 12.56
N GLN A 254 -14.14 10.13 13.66
CA GLN A 254 -14.55 10.56 15.02
C GLN A 254 -13.79 11.79 15.51
N LEU A 255 -12.47 11.81 15.27
CA LEU A 255 -11.59 12.81 15.88
C LEU A 255 -11.51 14.11 15.09
N ARG A 256 -11.72 14.12 13.77
CA ARG A 256 -11.43 15.28 12.91
C ARG A 256 -12.10 16.59 13.31
N GLY A 257 -13.30 16.55 13.90
CA GLY A 257 -14.11 17.76 14.11
C GLY A 257 -14.39 18.47 12.77
N ASP A 258 -14.15 19.79 12.73
CA ASP A 258 -14.35 20.60 11.52
C ASP A 258 -13.15 20.58 10.54
N MET A 259 -12.10 19.82 10.85
CA MET A 259 -10.93 19.69 9.98
C MET A 259 -11.34 19.08 8.63
N PRO A 260 -10.98 19.72 7.50
CA PRO A 260 -11.18 19.13 6.18
C PRO A 260 -10.34 17.87 6.01
N VAL A 261 -11.01 16.75 5.71
CA VAL A 261 -10.37 15.44 5.54
C VAL A 261 -10.68 14.86 4.18
N VAL A 262 -9.65 14.41 3.48
CA VAL A 262 -9.78 13.58 2.29
C VAL A 262 -9.23 12.19 2.57
N ILE A 263 -10.04 11.16 2.34
CA ILE A 263 -9.60 9.76 2.42
C ILE A 263 -9.42 9.25 0.99
N MET A 264 -8.18 8.97 0.62
CA MET A 264 -7.84 8.36 -0.67
C MET A 264 -7.66 6.86 -0.50
N ARG A 265 -8.52 6.05 -1.12
CA ARG A 265 -8.52 4.59 -1.05
C ARG A 265 -8.08 4.00 -2.39
N PRO A 266 -6.77 3.82 -2.61
CA PRO A 266 -6.28 3.11 -3.79
C PRO A 266 -6.55 1.60 -3.71
N SER A 267 -6.70 0.96 -4.88
CA SER A 267 -6.58 -0.50 -5.02
C SER A 267 -5.09 -0.91 -5.06
N ILE A 268 -4.73 -1.98 -5.79
CA ILE A 268 -3.34 -2.43 -5.86
C ILE A 268 -2.55 -1.42 -6.69
N ILE A 269 -1.67 -0.66 -6.02
CA ILE A 269 -0.84 0.33 -6.70
C ILE A 269 0.29 -0.37 -7.45
N THR A 270 0.28 -0.28 -8.78
CA THR A 270 1.30 -0.81 -9.70
C THR A 270 2.37 0.25 -10.00
N SER A 271 3.32 -0.08 -10.89
CA SER A 271 4.38 0.86 -11.28
C SER A 271 3.82 2.14 -11.91
N VAL A 272 4.63 3.20 -11.93
CA VAL A 272 4.31 4.44 -12.65
C VAL A 272 3.98 4.11 -14.11
N GLU A 273 2.91 4.69 -14.65
CA GLU A 273 2.50 4.52 -16.04
C GLU A 273 3.23 5.50 -16.96
N ALA A 274 3.16 6.80 -16.67
CA ALA A 274 3.75 7.83 -17.52
C ALA A 274 4.75 8.73 -16.79
N ASP A 275 4.37 9.34 -15.67
CA ASP A 275 5.09 10.49 -15.09
C ASP A 275 5.61 10.22 -13.68
N PRO A 276 6.89 10.53 -13.35
CA PRO A 276 7.97 11.01 -14.23
C PRO A 276 8.77 9.89 -14.93
N LEU A 277 8.62 8.64 -14.49
CA LEU A 277 9.50 7.53 -14.88
C LEU A 277 8.69 6.24 -15.07
N PRO A 278 8.25 5.93 -16.31
CA PRO A 278 7.47 4.73 -16.60
C PRO A 278 8.12 3.45 -16.08
N GLY A 279 7.33 2.59 -15.46
CA GLY A 279 7.78 1.31 -14.91
C GLY A 279 8.52 1.43 -13.57
N TRP A 280 8.77 2.65 -13.07
CA TRP A 280 9.39 2.82 -11.76
C TRP A 280 8.49 2.29 -10.65
N MET A 281 9.09 1.51 -9.76
CA MET A 281 8.43 0.91 -8.61
C MET A 281 9.40 0.58 -7.49
N GLN A 282 8.88 0.54 -6.26
CA GLN A 282 9.63 0.10 -5.09
C GLN A 282 8.78 -0.79 -4.20
N GLY A 283 9.38 -1.88 -3.70
CA GLY A 283 8.69 -2.87 -2.89
C GLY A 283 7.91 -3.86 -3.75
N THR A 284 7.51 -4.97 -3.14
CA THR A 284 6.82 -6.07 -3.82
C THR A 284 5.36 -6.12 -3.37
N ARG A 285 4.42 -6.09 -4.32
CA ARG A 285 2.98 -6.34 -4.10
C ARG A 285 2.64 -7.79 -4.44
N THR A 286 1.41 -8.19 -4.15
CA THR A 286 0.90 -9.52 -4.48
C THR A 286 1.06 -9.84 -5.96
N ILE A 287 0.64 -8.93 -6.85
CA ILE A 287 0.75 -9.10 -8.31
C ILE A 287 2.22 -9.25 -8.77
N ASP A 288 3.12 -8.44 -8.23
CA ASP A 288 4.56 -8.50 -8.52
C ASP A 288 5.15 -9.86 -8.13
N THR A 289 4.70 -10.44 -7.00
CA THR A 289 5.17 -11.75 -6.54
C THR A 289 4.78 -12.86 -7.53
N LEU A 290 3.61 -12.75 -8.17
CA LEU A 290 3.18 -13.66 -9.22
C LEU A 290 4.08 -13.53 -10.46
N ILE A 291 4.34 -12.30 -10.89
CA ILE A 291 5.24 -12.02 -12.02
C ILE A 291 6.66 -12.53 -11.73
N ILE A 292 7.19 -12.31 -10.53
CA ILE A 292 8.52 -12.80 -10.12
C ILE A 292 8.54 -14.33 -10.09
N GLY A 293 7.52 -14.97 -9.53
CA GLY A 293 7.42 -16.43 -9.47
C GLY A 293 7.32 -17.06 -10.86
N TYR A 294 6.57 -16.42 -11.77
CA TYR A 294 6.48 -16.82 -13.16
C TYR A 294 7.80 -16.58 -13.91
N ALA A 295 8.45 -15.42 -13.72
CA ALA A 295 9.74 -15.11 -14.30
C ALA A 295 10.83 -16.13 -13.91
N LYS A 296 10.78 -16.64 -12.68
CA LYS A 296 11.69 -17.68 -12.19
C LYS A 296 11.30 -19.10 -12.59
N GLN A 297 10.15 -19.28 -13.26
CA GLN A 297 9.55 -20.58 -13.60
C GLN A 297 9.37 -21.50 -12.38
N ASN A 298 9.15 -20.90 -11.21
CA ASN A 298 8.92 -21.60 -9.94
C ASN A 298 7.42 -21.81 -9.65
N LEU A 299 6.54 -21.31 -10.52
CA LEU A 299 5.09 -21.46 -10.43
C LEU A 299 4.62 -22.39 -11.55
N SER A 300 4.32 -23.64 -11.22
CA SER A 300 3.69 -24.60 -12.15
C SER A 300 2.17 -24.50 -12.16
N CYS A 301 1.58 -24.02 -11.07
CA CYS A 301 0.16 -23.76 -10.96
C CYS A 301 -0.11 -22.54 -10.10
N PHE A 302 -1.28 -21.94 -10.29
CA PHE A 302 -1.74 -20.79 -9.54
C PHE A 302 -3.21 -20.95 -9.14
N LEU A 303 -3.53 -20.46 -7.94
CA LEU A 303 -4.91 -20.36 -7.47
C LEU A 303 -5.46 -19.00 -7.91
N GLY A 304 -6.32 -19.01 -8.91
CA GLY A 304 -6.92 -17.81 -9.48
C GLY A 304 -7.85 -18.17 -10.62
N ASP A 305 -8.80 -17.28 -10.86
CA ASP A 305 -9.69 -17.34 -12.01
C ASP A 305 -9.28 -16.24 -12.99
N LEU A 306 -9.00 -16.62 -14.24
CA LEU A 306 -8.46 -15.71 -15.25
C LEU A 306 -9.46 -14.62 -15.65
N ASP A 307 -10.75 -14.90 -15.50
CA ASP A 307 -11.83 -13.96 -15.84
C ASP A 307 -12.09 -12.94 -14.71
N MET A 308 -11.47 -13.14 -13.54
CA MET A 308 -11.63 -12.23 -12.41
C MET A 308 -10.83 -10.94 -12.59
N VAL A 309 -11.42 -9.84 -12.11
CA VAL A 309 -10.80 -8.52 -12.10
C VAL A 309 -9.70 -8.45 -11.05
N VAL A 310 -8.54 -7.97 -11.47
CA VAL A 310 -7.42 -7.59 -10.62
C VAL A 310 -7.45 -6.08 -10.49
N ASP A 311 -8.06 -5.56 -9.43
CA ASP A 311 -8.17 -4.11 -9.30
C ASP A 311 -6.80 -3.49 -9.00
N VAL A 312 -6.26 -2.83 -10.02
CA VAL A 312 -4.96 -2.16 -10.04
C VAL A 312 -5.09 -0.71 -10.49
N ILE A 313 -4.16 0.11 -10.04
CA ILE A 313 -4.06 1.51 -10.45
C ILE A 313 -2.58 1.94 -10.49
N PRO A 314 -2.09 2.65 -11.52
CA PRO A 314 -0.73 3.17 -11.53
C PRO A 314 -0.47 4.20 -10.41
N GLY A 315 0.75 4.20 -9.87
CA GLY A 315 1.12 5.06 -8.73
C GLY A 315 1.03 6.56 -9.02
N ASP A 316 1.36 6.97 -10.24
CA ASP A 316 1.27 8.35 -10.70
C ASP A 316 -0.18 8.84 -10.84
N MET A 317 -1.10 7.98 -11.28
CA MET A 317 -2.54 8.30 -11.28
C MET A 317 -3.08 8.51 -9.86
N VAL A 318 -2.63 7.70 -8.89
CA VAL A 318 -3.01 7.91 -7.48
C VAL A 318 -2.50 9.26 -6.97
N VAL A 319 -1.25 9.62 -7.26
CA VAL A 319 -0.69 10.94 -6.87
C VAL A 319 -1.45 12.09 -7.56
N ASN A 320 -1.81 11.93 -8.83
CA ASN A 320 -2.58 12.93 -9.57
C ASN A 320 -3.96 13.15 -8.95
N ALA A 321 -4.67 12.06 -8.64
CA ALA A 321 -5.94 12.10 -7.93
C ALA A 321 -5.80 12.75 -6.55
N MET A 322 -4.72 12.44 -5.81
CA MET A 322 -4.42 13.08 -4.53
C MET A 322 -4.29 14.59 -4.71
N MET A 323 -3.39 15.06 -5.58
CA MET A 323 -3.15 16.50 -5.79
C MET A 323 -4.41 17.25 -6.23
N ALA A 324 -5.20 16.67 -7.15
CA ALA A 324 -6.48 17.24 -7.57
C ALA A 324 -7.49 17.33 -6.41
N ALA A 325 -7.58 16.29 -5.58
CA ALA A 325 -8.46 16.27 -4.41
C ALA A 325 -8.03 17.29 -3.35
N MET A 326 -6.71 17.52 -3.18
CA MET A 326 -6.20 18.57 -2.27
C MET A 326 -6.73 19.95 -2.66
N VAL A 327 -6.67 20.26 -3.95
CA VAL A 327 -7.13 21.54 -4.51
C VAL A 327 -8.64 21.67 -4.36
N ALA A 328 -9.38 20.62 -4.73
CA ALA A 328 -10.84 20.63 -4.72
C ALA A 328 -11.46 20.84 -3.33
N HIS A 329 -10.81 20.38 -2.26
CA HIS A 329 -11.32 20.47 -0.88
C HIS A 329 -10.60 21.50 -0.01
N SER A 330 -9.65 22.27 -0.55
CA SER A 330 -8.81 23.19 0.22
C SER A 330 -9.57 24.33 0.93
N GLU A 331 -10.76 24.67 0.44
CA GLU A 331 -11.59 25.76 0.98
C GLU A 331 -12.87 25.24 1.67
N GLU A 332 -13.13 23.93 1.63
CA GLU A 332 -14.35 23.33 2.16
C GLU A 332 -14.19 22.99 3.65
N LYS A 333 -14.61 23.92 4.53
CA LYS A 333 -14.61 23.68 5.98
C LYS A 333 -15.48 22.48 6.34
N GLY A 334 -14.96 21.57 7.17
CA GLY A 334 -15.68 20.40 7.64
C GLY A 334 -15.91 19.29 6.60
N ALA A 335 -15.41 19.42 5.37
CA ALA A 335 -15.58 18.40 4.34
C ALA A 335 -14.93 17.07 4.76
N GLN A 336 -15.63 15.98 4.44
CA GLN A 336 -15.08 14.63 4.48
C GLN A 336 -15.36 13.95 3.15
N ALA A 337 -14.35 13.89 2.30
CA ALA A 337 -14.43 13.23 1.01
C ALA A 337 -13.75 11.87 1.05
N VAL A 338 -14.34 10.90 0.37
CA VAL A 338 -13.75 9.57 0.17
C VAL A 338 -13.64 9.35 -1.33
N TYR A 339 -12.46 8.92 -1.77
CA TYR A 339 -12.16 8.62 -3.17
C TYR A 339 -11.65 7.19 -3.30
N HIS A 340 -12.22 6.41 -4.21
CA HIS A 340 -11.67 5.14 -4.66
C HIS A 340 -10.79 5.41 -5.88
N ALA A 341 -9.46 5.34 -5.70
CA ALA A 341 -8.52 5.35 -6.82
C ALA A 341 -8.35 3.92 -7.33
N THR A 342 -9.28 3.50 -8.18
CA THR A 342 -9.46 2.12 -8.61
C THR A 342 -9.76 2.05 -10.10
N SER A 343 -9.68 0.87 -10.70
CA SER A 343 -10.01 0.68 -12.13
C SER A 343 -11.17 -0.28 -12.38
N SER A 344 -11.62 -1.05 -11.39
CA SER A 344 -12.56 -2.16 -11.60
C SER A 344 -13.90 -1.77 -12.22
N LEU A 345 -14.41 -0.55 -12.00
CA LEU A 345 -15.68 -0.11 -12.60
C LEU A 345 -15.50 0.48 -14.00
N GLY A 346 -14.55 1.41 -14.15
CA GLY A 346 -14.39 2.19 -15.38
C GLY A 346 -13.54 1.53 -16.47
N ASN A 347 -12.53 0.73 -16.09
CA ASN A 347 -11.62 0.05 -17.01
C ASN A 347 -11.00 -1.20 -16.34
N PRO A 348 -11.73 -2.30 -16.18
CA PRO A 348 -11.26 -3.46 -15.42
C PRO A 348 -10.09 -4.18 -16.10
N ALA A 349 -9.03 -4.43 -15.33
CA ALA A 349 -7.94 -5.35 -15.71
C ALA A 349 -8.25 -6.76 -15.20
N THR A 350 -8.06 -7.80 -16.02
CA THR A 350 -8.29 -9.20 -15.60
C THR A 350 -6.98 -9.95 -15.38
N TYR A 351 -7.05 -11.07 -14.64
CA TYR A 351 -5.92 -11.99 -14.52
C TYR A 351 -5.49 -12.56 -15.88
N ALA A 352 -6.42 -12.75 -16.82
CA ALA A 352 -6.12 -13.16 -18.20
C ALA A 352 -5.20 -12.17 -18.91
N MET A 353 -5.51 -10.86 -18.85
CA MET A 353 -4.70 -9.81 -19.48
C MET A 353 -3.28 -9.80 -18.91
N LEU A 354 -3.16 -9.88 -17.58
CA LEU A 354 -1.85 -9.95 -16.91
C LEU A 354 -1.07 -11.21 -17.31
N TYR A 355 -1.73 -12.36 -17.31
CA TYR A 355 -1.11 -13.64 -17.64
C TYR A 355 -0.60 -13.63 -19.09
N GLU A 356 -1.45 -13.20 -20.03
CA GLU A 356 -1.09 -13.13 -21.45
C GLU A 356 0.03 -12.13 -21.71
N ALA A 357 0.01 -10.96 -21.07
CA ALA A 357 1.11 -9.99 -21.15
C ALA A 357 2.42 -10.58 -20.61
N GLY A 358 2.37 -11.31 -19.49
CA GLY A 358 3.50 -12.06 -18.94
C GLY A 358 4.03 -13.11 -19.91
N ARG A 359 3.14 -13.95 -20.41
CA ARG A 359 3.43 -15.02 -21.37
C ARG A 359 4.10 -14.45 -22.62
N ARG A 360 3.49 -13.44 -23.24
CA ARG A 360 4.05 -12.70 -24.39
C ARG A 360 5.44 -12.14 -24.09
N HIS A 361 5.63 -11.49 -22.93
CA HIS A 361 6.91 -10.94 -22.51
C HIS A 361 8.01 -12.00 -22.41
N PHE A 362 7.76 -13.09 -21.69
CA PHE A 362 8.77 -14.12 -21.43
C PHE A 362 9.02 -15.06 -22.62
N TYR A 363 8.08 -15.20 -23.56
CA TYR A 363 8.37 -15.88 -24.83
C TYR A 363 9.27 -15.04 -25.75
N GLN A 364 9.05 -13.72 -25.79
CA GLN A 364 9.85 -12.82 -26.63
C GLN A 364 11.20 -12.46 -26.00
N ASN A 365 11.28 -12.46 -24.67
CA ASN A 365 12.48 -12.13 -23.89
C ASN A 365 12.78 -13.27 -22.90
N PRO A 366 13.18 -14.45 -23.40
CA PRO A 366 13.40 -15.60 -22.54
C PRO A 366 14.54 -15.32 -21.56
N ARG A 367 14.33 -15.69 -20.29
CA ARG A 367 15.33 -15.47 -19.24
C ARG A 367 16.51 -16.41 -19.43
N VAL A 368 17.69 -15.92 -19.07
CA VAL A 368 18.93 -16.71 -19.09
C VAL A 368 19.37 -16.94 -17.66
N GLY A 369 19.64 -18.21 -17.33
CA GLY A 369 20.16 -18.62 -16.04
C GLY A 369 21.60 -18.15 -15.83
N LYS A 370 22.11 -18.28 -14.60
CA LYS A 370 23.50 -17.88 -14.26
C LYS A 370 24.56 -18.64 -15.07
N ASN A 371 24.21 -19.80 -15.59
CA ASN A 371 25.03 -20.67 -16.43
C ASN A 371 24.92 -20.37 -17.94
N GLY A 372 24.16 -19.35 -18.34
CA GLY A 372 23.95 -19.01 -19.75
C GLY A 372 22.85 -19.82 -20.43
N GLU A 373 22.18 -20.74 -19.73
CA GLU A 373 21.09 -21.54 -20.30
C GLU A 373 19.80 -20.74 -20.36
N VAL A 374 19.08 -20.90 -21.48
CA VAL A 374 17.75 -20.32 -21.64
C VAL A 374 16.76 -21.08 -20.75
N ILE A 375 16.07 -20.33 -19.88
CA ILE A 375 15.00 -20.85 -19.03
C ILE A 375 13.72 -20.85 -19.89
N PRO A 376 13.17 -22.03 -20.25
CA PRO A 376 11.99 -22.10 -21.09
C PRO A 376 10.76 -21.60 -20.33
N THR A 377 9.99 -20.72 -20.97
CA THR A 377 8.70 -20.26 -20.47
C THR A 377 7.68 -21.40 -20.55
N LYS A 378 7.15 -21.80 -19.40
CA LYS A 378 6.11 -22.85 -19.27
C LYS A 378 4.75 -22.21 -19.07
N GLU A 379 3.72 -22.89 -19.55
CA GLU A 379 2.34 -22.54 -19.25
C GLU A 379 2.02 -22.84 -17.78
N MET A 380 1.23 -21.97 -17.15
CA MET A 380 0.74 -22.19 -15.79
C MET A 380 -0.63 -22.83 -15.80
N TYR A 381 -0.85 -23.79 -14.89
CA TYR A 381 -2.18 -24.34 -14.66
C TYR A 381 -2.95 -23.53 -13.62
N PHE A 382 -4.19 -23.13 -13.92
CA PHE A 382 -5.01 -22.32 -13.01
C PHE A 382 -6.09 -23.15 -12.31
N PHE A 383 -6.16 -23.02 -10.99
CA PHE A 383 -7.24 -23.56 -10.18
C PHE A 383 -8.28 -22.46 -9.90
N THR A 384 -9.45 -22.58 -10.52
CA THR A 384 -10.53 -21.59 -10.41
C THR A 384 -11.30 -21.63 -9.08
N THR A 385 -11.01 -22.59 -8.20
CA THR A 385 -11.63 -22.66 -6.87
C THR A 385 -10.64 -23.12 -5.80
N ILE A 386 -10.79 -22.55 -4.60
CA ILE A 386 -9.98 -22.92 -3.41
C ILE A 386 -10.14 -24.42 -3.09
N ALA A 387 -11.35 -24.97 -3.23
CA ALA A 387 -11.61 -26.38 -2.94
C ALA A 387 -10.81 -27.33 -3.86
N ARG A 388 -10.80 -27.06 -5.18
CA ARG A 388 -10.01 -27.86 -6.14
C ARG A 388 -8.52 -27.75 -5.88
N PHE A 389 -8.03 -26.55 -5.60
CA PHE A 389 -6.63 -26.34 -5.24
C PHE A 389 -6.25 -27.09 -3.96
N ARG A 390 -7.07 -27.01 -2.91
CA ARG A 390 -6.85 -27.74 -1.64
C ARG A 390 -6.85 -29.25 -1.84
N LEU A 391 -7.75 -29.78 -2.67
CA LEU A 391 -7.78 -31.20 -3.01
C LEU A 391 -6.50 -31.63 -3.75
N PHE A 392 -6.07 -30.85 -4.75
CA PHE A 392 -4.82 -31.08 -5.45
C PHE A 392 -3.62 -31.04 -4.49
N MET A 393 -3.53 -30.01 -3.65
CA MET A 393 -2.45 -29.88 -2.67
C MET A 393 -2.44 -31.05 -1.67
N PHE A 394 -3.62 -31.53 -1.30
CA PHE A 394 -3.76 -32.70 -0.43
C PHE A 394 -3.22 -33.96 -1.11
N LEU A 395 -3.69 -34.28 -2.32
CA LEU A 395 -3.34 -35.51 -3.02
C LEU A 395 -1.87 -35.53 -3.47
N THR A 396 -1.37 -34.41 -4.00
CA THR A 396 -0.04 -34.33 -4.61
C THR A 396 1.07 -34.15 -3.56
N TYR A 397 0.81 -33.45 -2.46
CA TYR A 397 1.85 -33.09 -1.49
C TYR A 397 1.57 -33.61 -0.08
N LYS A 398 0.38 -33.37 0.48
CA LYS A 398 0.11 -33.73 1.88
C LYS A 398 0.10 -35.25 2.08
N LEU A 399 -0.66 -35.99 1.26
CA LEU A 399 -0.80 -37.43 1.41
C LEU A 399 0.55 -38.17 1.26
N PRO A 400 1.37 -37.93 0.19
CA PRO A 400 2.70 -38.52 0.10
C PRO A 400 3.63 -38.15 1.24
N MET A 401 3.52 -36.92 1.76
CA MET A 401 4.30 -36.45 2.89
C MET A 401 3.92 -37.14 4.22
N GLU A 402 2.63 -37.40 4.46
CA GLU A 402 2.19 -38.18 5.64
C GLU A 402 2.63 -39.65 5.52
N ILE A 403 2.65 -40.22 4.32
CA ILE A 403 3.24 -41.54 4.06
C ILE A 403 4.75 -41.52 4.39
N LEU A 404 5.47 -40.48 3.94
CA LEU A 404 6.87 -40.29 4.30
C LEU A 404 7.08 -40.14 5.81
N HIS A 405 6.16 -39.49 6.52
CA HIS A 405 6.21 -39.38 7.98
C HIS A 405 6.13 -40.76 8.65
N LEU A 406 5.21 -41.61 8.19
CA LEU A 406 5.09 -42.98 8.70
C LEU A 406 6.36 -43.80 8.41
N VAL A 407 6.88 -43.73 7.19
CA VAL A 407 8.15 -44.38 6.80
C VAL A 407 9.32 -43.85 7.65
N ASN A 408 9.35 -42.55 7.93
CA ASN A 408 10.36 -41.94 8.77
C ASN A 408 10.33 -42.49 10.21
N LEU A 409 9.14 -42.67 10.79
CA LEU A 409 8.98 -43.30 12.11
C LEU A 409 9.44 -44.76 12.11
N LEU A 410 9.11 -45.51 11.05
CA LEU A 410 9.54 -46.90 10.89
C LEU A 410 11.06 -47.04 10.68
N LEU A 411 11.71 -46.03 10.11
CA LEU A 411 13.15 -46.00 9.85
C LEU A 411 13.93 -45.13 10.86
N CYS A 412 13.42 -45.03 12.10
CA CYS A 412 14.08 -44.37 13.22
C CYS A 412 14.55 -42.92 12.91
N GLY A 413 13.78 -42.17 12.14
CA GLY A 413 14.03 -40.75 11.91
C GLY A 413 14.95 -40.41 10.73
N ARG A 414 15.33 -41.38 9.88
CA ARG A 414 16.25 -41.18 8.74
C ARG A 414 15.84 -40.10 7.73
N PHE A 415 14.56 -39.79 7.62
CA PHE A 415 13.98 -38.79 6.70
C PHE A 415 13.40 -37.58 7.43
N SER A 416 13.73 -37.37 8.71
CA SER A 416 13.12 -36.31 9.53
C SER A 416 13.33 -34.92 8.94
N ASP A 417 14.53 -34.64 8.43
CA ASP A 417 14.84 -33.34 7.83
C ASP A 417 14.05 -33.10 6.53
N LEU A 418 13.94 -34.11 5.67
CA LEU A 418 13.17 -34.04 4.44
C LEU A 418 11.68 -33.81 4.73
N TYR A 419 11.10 -34.58 5.66
CA TYR A 419 9.71 -34.40 6.09
C TYR A 419 9.48 -32.99 6.67
N ASN A 420 10.36 -32.54 7.55
CA ASN A 420 10.24 -31.24 8.20
C ASN A 420 10.35 -30.07 7.19
N ASP A 421 11.23 -30.17 6.20
CA ASP A 421 11.34 -29.20 5.12
C ASP A 421 10.07 -29.18 4.23
N MET A 422 9.61 -30.36 3.79
CA MET A 422 8.38 -30.47 3.00
C MET A 422 7.15 -29.94 3.75
N ASN A 423 7.00 -30.29 5.02
CA ASN A 423 5.88 -29.84 5.84
C ASN A 423 5.90 -28.32 6.05
N ARG A 424 7.10 -27.75 6.23
CA ARG A 424 7.28 -26.30 6.32
C ARG A 424 6.88 -25.60 5.03
N LYS A 425 7.32 -26.10 3.88
CA LYS A 425 6.95 -25.56 2.55
C LYS A 425 5.45 -25.68 2.28
N TYR A 426 4.85 -26.83 2.58
CA TYR A 426 3.41 -27.05 2.45
C TYR A 426 2.61 -26.07 3.31
N LYS A 427 2.94 -25.96 4.61
CA LYS A 427 2.28 -25.03 5.53
C LYS A 427 2.43 -23.58 5.06
N TYR A 428 3.60 -23.21 4.53
CA TYR A 428 3.83 -21.88 3.99
C TYR A 428 2.93 -21.58 2.79
N VAL A 429 2.84 -22.50 1.81
CA VAL A 429 1.95 -22.33 0.64
C VAL A 429 0.48 -22.24 1.05
N MET A 430 0.03 -23.13 1.93
CA MET A 430 -1.35 -23.11 2.43
C MET A 430 -1.67 -21.83 3.20
N HIS A 431 -0.72 -21.30 3.96
CA HIS A 431 -0.87 -20.02 4.63
C HIS A 431 -1.01 -18.86 3.64
N LEU A 432 -0.23 -18.83 2.55
CA LEU A 432 -0.39 -17.83 1.50
C LEU A 432 -1.79 -17.89 0.86
N VAL A 433 -2.30 -19.10 0.60
CA VAL A 433 -3.67 -19.28 0.09
C VAL A 433 -4.71 -18.71 1.05
N ASP A 434 -4.57 -18.95 2.35
CA ASP A 434 -5.52 -18.45 3.34
C ASP A 434 -5.46 -16.92 3.54
N VAL A 435 -4.32 -16.29 3.26
CA VAL A 435 -4.11 -14.84 3.37
C VAL A 435 -4.51 -14.09 2.11
N TYR A 436 -4.15 -14.62 0.93
CA TYR A 436 -4.34 -13.94 -0.36
C TYR A 436 -5.55 -14.45 -1.15
N GLY A 437 -6.09 -15.62 -0.82
CA GLY A 437 -7.27 -16.21 -1.47
C GLY A 437 -8.46 -15.26 -1.56
N PRO A 438 -8.84 -14.52 -0.49
CA PRO A 438 -9.94 -13.56 -0.55
C PRO A 438 -9.75 -12.44 -1.58
N PHE A 439 -8.50 -12.05 -1.85
CA PHE A 439 -8.16 -11.04 -2.86
C PHE A 439 -8.14 -11.62 -4.27
N ALA A 440 -7.64 -12.86 -4.42
CA ALA A 440 -7.58 -13.54 -5.71
C ALA A 440 -8.97 -13.88 -6.28
N PHE A 441 -9.98 -14.03 -5.41
CA PHE A 441 -11.37 -14.29 -5.78
C PHE A 441 -12.31 -13.16 -5.34
N PHE A 442 -11.80 -11.94 -5.24
CA PHE A 442 -12.59 -10.80 -4.82
C PHE A 442 -13.63 -10.42 -5.90
N GLN A 443 -14.91 -10.55 -5.58
CA GLN A 443 -16.04 -10.29 -6.50
C GLN A 443 -16.64 -8.89 -6.35
N GLY A 444 -15.95 -8.01 -5.63
CA GLY A 444 -16.36 -6.60 -5.51
C GLY A 444 -15.87 -5.76 -6.68
N CYS A 445 -16.61 -4.71 -6.96
CA CYS A 445 -16.26 -3.66 -7.91
C CYS A 445 -16.39 -2.33 -7.17
N TYR A 446 -15.38 -1.48 -7.25
CA TYR A 446 -15.37 -0.22 -6.52
C TYR A 446 -15.98 0.89 -7.37
N ASP A 447 -17.06 1.46 -6.87
CA ASP A 447 -17.64 2.71 -7.39
C ASP A 447 -16.62 3.83 -7.21
N ASP A 448 -16.30 4.53 -8.29
CA ASP A 448 -15.39 5.68 -8.31
C ASP A 448 -16.12 6.99 -8.67
N MET A 449 -17.44 7.06 -8.47
CA MET A 449 -18.25 8.21 -8.87
C MET A 449 -17.81 9.56 -8.27
N ASN A 450 -17.33 9.62 -7.02
CA ASN A 450 -16.73 10.83 -6.46
C ASN A 450 -15.46 11.19 -7.22
N LEU A 451 -14.61 10.21 -7.52
CA LEU A 451 -13.39 10.44 -8.31
C LEU A 451 -13.73 10.87 -9.75
N GLU A 452 -14.77 10.32 -10.37
CA GLU A 452 -15.27 10.72 -11.68
C GLU A 452 -15.84 12.15 -11.64
N ARG A 453 -16.55 12.52 -10.57
CA ARG A 453 -17.00 13.91 -10.36
C ARG A 453 -15.80 14.85 -10.21
N LEU A 454 -14.75 14.46 -9.49
CA LEU A 454 -13.52 15.25 -9.41
C LEU A 454 -12.87 15.39 -10.80
N ARG A 455 -12.78 14.30 -11.56
CA ARG A 455 -12.25 14.26 -12.91
C ARG A 455 -13.03 15.13 -13.89
N SER A 456 -14.36 15.17 -13.78
CA SER A 456 -15.21 16.02 -14.62
C SER A 456 -14.97 17.53 -14.42
N LYS A 457 -14.36 17.91 -13.28
CA LYS A 457 -13.93 19.29 -13.03
C LYS A 457 -12.55 19.58 -13.61
N MET A 458 -11.79 18.56 -14.01
CA MET A 458 -10.44 18.72 -14.54
C MET A 458 -10.48 19.23 -15.98
N THR A 459 -9.65 20.23 -16.29
CA THR A 459 -9.33 20.58 -17.67
C THR A 459 -8.31 19.57 -18.18
N MET A 460 -8.52 19.01 -19.38
CA MET A 460 -7.64 18.02 -20.00
C MET A 460 -7.31 18.42 -21.45
N LYS A 461 -6.94 19.70 -21.65
CA LYS A 461 -6.79 20.29 -22.99
C LYS A 461 -5.35 20.45 -23.42
N THR A 462 -4.43 20.70 -22.49
CA THR A 462 -3.01 20.92 -22.81
C THR A 462 -2.14 19.73 -22.39
N PRO A 463 -0.92 19.60 -22.91
CA PRO A 463 0.04 18.60 -22.42
C PRO A 463 0.32 18.73 -20.91
N GLU A 464 0.34 19.95 -20.38
CA GLU A 464 0.51 20.22 -18.95
C GLU A 464 -0.66 19.69 -18.12
N ASP A 465 -1.89 19.82 -18.62
CA ASP A 465 -3.08 19.22 -17.99
C ASP A 465 -2.98 17.69 -17.93
N GLN A 466 -2.52 17.07 -19.02
CA GLN A 466 -2.39 15.61 -19.13
C GLN A 466 -1.39 15.03 -18.13
N MET A 467 -0.42 15.82 -17.64
CA MET A 467 0.48 15.42 -16.55
C MET A 467 -0.26 15.09 -15.26
N PHE A 468 -1.46 15.64 -15.06
CA PHE A 468 -2.33 15.37 -13.92
C PHE A 468 -3.50 14.44 -14.26
N ASN A 469 -3.44 13.70 -15.38
CA ASN A 469 -4.47 12.72 -15.71
C ASN A 469 -4.47 11.57 -14.68
N PHE A 470 -5.65 11.20 -14.21
CA PHE A 470 -5.88 10.05 -13.34
C PHE A 470 -7.08 9.21 -13.81
N ASP A 471 -7.39 9.27 -15.11
CA ASP A 471 -8.44 8.47 -15.73
C ASP A 471 -7.93 7.05 -16.06
N PRO A 472 -8.35 6.00 -15.34
CA PRO A 472 -7.93 4.65 -15.67
C PRO A 472 -8.38 4.21 -17.08
N ARG A 473 -9.40 4.83 -17.69
CA ARG A 473 -9.88 4.50 -19.04
C ARG A 473 -8.87 4.83 -20.14
N THR A 474 -7.87 5.67 -19.85
CA THR A 474 -6.80 5.94 -20.81
C THR A 474 -5.74 4.84 -20.86
N ILE A 475 -5.78 3.89 -19.92
CA ILE A 475 -4.81 2.80 -19.85
C ILE A 475 -5.19 1.68 -20.81
N ASN A 476 -4.27 1.33 -21.71
CA ASN A 476 -4.31 0.02 -22.38
C ASN A 476 -3.60 -1.00 -21.46
N TRP A 477 -4.37 -1.82 -20.75
CA TRP A 477 -3.82 -2.75 -19.75
C TRP A 477 -2.83 -3.76 -20.34
N GLU A 478 -3.09 -4.29 -21.53
CA GLU A 478 -2.19 -5.26 -22.16
C GLU A 478 -0.83 -4.64 -22.47
N GLU A 479 -0.82 -3.45 -23.08
CA GLU A 479 0.42 -2.76 -23.42
C GLU A 479 1.12 -2.20 -22.18
N TYR A 480 0.37 -1.69 -21.19
CA TYR A 480 0.91 -1.28 -19.89
C TYR A 480 1.60 -2.44 -19.17
N PHE A 481 0.94 -3.59 -19.03
CA PHE A 481 1.57 -4.76 -18.40
C PHE A 481 2.78 -5.23 -19.17
N TYR A 482 2.65 -5.40 -20.48
CA TYR A 482 3.69 -5.96 -21.36
C TYR A 482 4.94 -5.07 -21.46
N ARG A 483 4.77 -3.75 -21.65
CA ARG A 483 5.88 -2.81 -21.93
C ARG A 483 6.39 -2.05 -20.73
N ILE A 484 5.56 -1.85 -19.71
CA ILE A 484 5.86 -0.92 -18.60
C ILE A 484 5.98 -1.71 -17.30
N HIS A 485 4.91 -2.35 -16.85
CA HIS A 485 4.85 -2.93 -15.51
C HIS A 485 5.74 -4.17 -15.35
N ILE A 486 5.61 -5.17 -16.23
CA ILE A 486 6.43 -6.39 -16.15
C ILE A 486 7.93 -6.04 -16.28
N PRO A 487 8.38 -5.26 -17.28
CA PRO A 487 9.77 -4.81 -17.34
C PRO A 487 10.22 -4.05 -16.08
N GLY A 488 9.35 -3.21 -15.50
CA GLY A 488 9.59 -2.54 -14.22
C GLY A 488 9.82 -3.52 -13.08
N VAL A 489 8.95 -4.52 -12.91
CA VAL A 489 9.12 -5.60 -11.91
C VAL A 489 10.45 -6.30 -12.11
N LEU A 490 10.81 -6.62 -13.35
CA LEU A 490 12.06 -7.29 -13.66
C LEU A 490 13.29 -6.42 -13.36
N LYS A 491 13.25 -5.12 -13.67
CA LYS A 491 14.34 -4.17 -13.40
C LYS A 491 14.54 -3.92 -11.91
N TYR A 492 13.47 -3.72 -11.17
CA TYR A 492 13.54 -3.22 -9.79
C TYR A 492 13.45 -4.32 -8.71
N LEU A 493 12.80 -5.46 -9.01
CA LEU A 493 12.54 -6.51 -8.00
C LEU A 493 13.24 -7.85 -8.30
N CYS A 494 13.59 -8.13 -9.56
CA CYS A 494 14.36 -9.31 -9.95
C CYS A 494 15.83 -8.95 -10.18
N LYS A 495 16.58 -8.75 -9.09
CA LYS A 495 18.05 -8.69 -9.13
C LYS A 495 18.68 -10.07 -9.06
#